data_AF-A0A6A4ZYR3-F1
#
_entry.id   AF-A0A6A4ZYR3-F1
#
_cell.length_a   1.000
_cell.length_b   1.000
_cell.length_c   1.000
_cell.angle_alpha   90.00
_cell.angle_beta   90.00
_cell.angle_gamma   90.00
#
_symmetry.space_group_name_H-M   'P 1'
#
loop_
_entity.id
_entity.type
_entity.pdbx_description
1 polymer ?
#
loop_
_entity_poly.entity_id
_entity_poly.type
_entity_poly.pdbx_seq_one_letter_code
_entity_poly.pdbx_strand_id
1 'polypeptide(L)'
;MICPKATPAQLVLQARVSTVVIVLLGWGLSLGIGTINRIWGFMTIAMGGGVVYPYFLSWYWARFNGVGCAAGLCTGVVSASAIFLYEFIWGFDACPHLGESHVFLWASSASGVVSVAVAWLTPPTAPKTLNTFYKHVRPPGLWAEVSHTCFQAAELTAIAAENAKDLGCSGLLLIVQVATYVLAVSVVLKVWPQSGVLAAVLAVLLPAIYYKWYLPLDTQLVSHEPLLLDQDKDAWE
;
A
#
# COMPACT_ATOMS: atom_id res chain seq x y z
N MET A 1 -4.40 -21.20 -19.15
CA MET A 1 -5.81 -21.64 -19.14
C MET A 1 -6.33 -21.52 -17.72
N ILE A 2 -7.32 -20.66 -17.48
CA ILE A 2 -7.94 -20.49 -16.16
C ILE A 2 -9.20 -21.38 -16.15
N CYS A 3 -9.27 -22.36 -15.25
CA CYS A 3 -10.42 -23.25 -15.11
C CYS A 3 -11.16 -22.91 -13.79
N PRO A 4 -12.30 -22.21 -13.84
CA PRO A 4 -12.98 -21.70 -12.64
C PRO A 4 -13.59 -22.78 -11.74
N LYS A 5 -13.62 -24.04 -12.19
CA LYS A 5 -14.12 -25.21 -11.43
C LYS A 5 -12.99 -26.19 -11.03
N ALA A 6 -11.79 -25.68 -10.81
CA ALA A 6 -10.65 -26.51 -10.42
C ALA A 6 -10.87 -27.14 -9.03
N THR A 7 -10.53 -28.42 -8.88
CA THR A 7 -10.57 -29.09 -7.57
C THR A 7 -9.45 -28.56 -6.66
N PRO A 8 -9.58 -28.64 -5.32
CA PRO A 8 -8.53 -28.21 -4.40
C PRO A 8 -7.17 -28.84 -4.70
N ALA A 9 -7.13 -30.11 -5.11
CA ALA A 9 -5.91 -30.80 -5.50
C ALA A 9 -5.24 -30.19 -6.75
N GLN A 10 -6.04 -29.80 -7.76
CA GLN A 10 -5.54 -29.14 -8.96
C GLN A 10 -5.00 -27.74 -8.66
N LEU A 11 -5.65 -26.98 -7.77
CA LEU A 11 -5.16 -25.68 -7.30
C LEU A 11 -3.80 -25.80 -6.60
N VAL A 12 -3.66 -26.79 -5.70
CA VAL A 12 -2.39 -27.05 -5.00
C VAL A 12 -1.30 -27.48 -5.97
N LEU A 13 -1.61 -28.34 -6.95
CA LEU A 13 -0.65 -28.74 -7.97
C LEU A 13 -0.18 -27.54 -8.80
N GLN A 14 -1.12 -26.72 -9.27
CA GLN A 14 -0.80 -25.52 -10.05
C GLN A 14 0.04 -24.52 -9.24
N ALA A 15 -0.27 -24.34 -7.96
CA ALA A 15 0.52 -23.51 -7.06
C ALA A 15 1.96 -24.04 -6.94
N ARG A 16 2.14 -25.35 -6.69
CA ARG A 16 3.46 -25.99 -6.60
C ARG A 16 4.27 -25.84 -7.89
N VAL A 17 3.65 -26.11 -9.05
CA VAL A 17 4.28 -25.96 -10.36
C VAL A 17 4.70 -24.51 -10.58
N SER A 18 3.82 -23.55 -10.28
CA SER A 18 4.11 -22.12 -10.42
C SER A 18 5.28 -21.71 -9.52
N THR A 19 5.33 -22.17 -8.27
CA THR A 19 6.47 -21.92 -7.36
C THR A 19 7.77 -22.45 -7.95
N VAL A 20 7.80 -23.70 -8.43
CA VAL A 20 9.01 -24.28 -9.02
C VAL A 20 9.46 -23.49 -10.25
N VAL A 21 8.53 -23.14 -11.13
CA VAL A 21 8.83 -22.33 -12.33
C VAL A 21 9.40 -20.96 -11.96
N ILE A 22 8.76 -20.25 -11.02
CA ILE A 22 9.22 -18.93 -10.57
C ILE A 22 10.62 -19.02 -9.94
N VAL A 23 10.88 -20.06 -9.13
CA VAL A 23 12.19 -20.28 -8.51
C VAL A 23 13.26 -20.54 -9.57
N LEU A 24 13.00 -21.41 -10.55
CA LEU A 24 13.95 -21.69 -11.63
C LEU A 24 14.24 -20.46 -12.49
N LEU A 25 13.21 -19.67 -12.80
CA LEU A 25 13.37 -18.40 -13.53
C LEU A 25 14.17 -17.39 -12.71
N GLY A 26 13.82 -17.21 -11.43
CA GLY A 26 14.54 -16.30 -10.53
C GLY A 26 16.01 -16.71 -10.36
N TRP A 27 16.29 -18.01 -10.25
CA TRP A 27 17.64 -18.53 -10.19
C TRP A 27 18.41 -18.28 -11.50
N GLY A 28 17.80 -18.57 -12.66
CA GLY A 28 18.41 -18.30 -13.96
C GLY A 28 18.76 -16.83 -14.16
N LEU A 29 17.84 -15.93 -13.79
CA LEU A 29 18.08 -14.48 -13.84
C LEU A 29 19.18 -14.05 -12.86
N SER A 30 19.25 -14.65 -11.67
CA SER A 30 20.28 -14.38 -10.65
C SER A 30 21.70 -14.57 -11.16
N LEU A 31 21.93 -15.52 -12.08
CA LEU A 31 23.25 -15.76 -12.66
C LEU A 31 23.77 -14.60 -13.51
N GLY A 32 22.89 -13.74 -14.02
CA GLY A 32 23.25 -12.56 -14.82
C GLY A 32 23.44 -11.28 -14.00
N ILE A 33 23.34 -11.35 -12.67
CA ILE A 33 23.27 -10.18 -11.79
C ILE A 33 24.65 -9.88 -11.20
N GLY A 34 25.24 -8.75 -11.62
CA GLY A 34 26.53 -8.29 -11.09
C GLY A 34 26.43 -7.56 -9.74
N THR A 35 25.27 -7.02 -9.37
CA THR A 35 25.12 -6.23 -8.14
C THR A 35 23.72 -6.35 -7.54
N ILE A 36 23.63 -6.91 -6.32
CA ILE A 36 22.37 -7.10 -5.60
C ILE A 36 21.71 -5.76 -5.27
N ASN A 37 22.50 -4.76 -4.87
CA ASN A 37 21.97 -3.44 -4.49
C ASN A 37 21.09 -2.81 -5.57
N ARG A 38 21.41 -3.01 -6.85
CA ARG A 38 20.69 -2.36 -7.95
C ARG A 38 19.32 -2.97 -8.20
N ILE A 39 19.21 -4.30 -8.14
CA ILE A 39 17.91 -4.97 -8.26
C ILE A 39 17.08 -4.73 -7.02
N TRP A 40 17.73 -4.75 -5.86
CA TRP A 40 17.06 -4.40 -4.62
C TRP A 40 16.50 -2.98 -4.71
N GLY A 41 17.30 -1.98 -5.10
CA GLY A 41 16.87 -0.59 -5.28
C GLY A 41 15.76 -0.47 -6.33
N PHE A 42 15.84 -1.18 -7.45
CA PHE A 42 14.75 -1.22 -8.42
C PHE A 42 13.44 -1.78 -7.81
N MET A 43 13.51 -2.92 -7.13
CA MET A 43 12.34 -3.57 -6.55
C MET A 43 11.74 -2.77 -5.40
N THR A 44 12.55 -2.20 -4.52
CA THR A 44 12.08 -1.52 -3.30
C THR A 44 11.74 -0.06 -3.55
N ILE A 45 12.52 0.65 -4.36
CA ILE A 45 12.38 2.09 -4.56
C ILE A 45 11.61 2.39 -5.85
N ALA A 46 11.95 1.78 -6.99
CA ALA A 46 11.26 2.10 -8.25
C ALA A 46 9.83 1.54 -8.27
N MET A 47 9.65 0.25 -8.00
CA MET A 47 8.29 -0.35 -7.93
C MET A 47 7.52 0.14 -6.70
N GLY A 48 8.23 0.36 -5.57
CA GLY A 48 7.63 0.93 -4.35
C GLY A 48 7.04 2.33 -4.58
N GLY A 49 7.67 3.17 -5.40
CA GLY A 49 7.12 4.48 -5.77
C GLY A 49 5.77 4.38 -6.49
N GLY A 50 5.63 3.39 -7.38
CA GLY A 50 4.43 3.17 -8.17
C GLY A 50 3.17 2.84 -7.36
N VAL A 51 3.31 2.40 -6.11
CA VAL A 51 2.19 1.98 -5.26
C VAL A 51 1.72 3.02 -4.25
N VAL A 52 2.54 4.05 -3.98
CA VAL A 52 2.29 5.02 -2.90
C VAL A 52 0.95 5.75 -3.08
N TYR A 53 0.75 6.39 -4.23
CA TYR A 53 -0.46 7.18 -4.47
C TYR A 53 -1.73 6.33 -4.61
N PRO A 54 -1.77 5.23 -5.39
CA PRO A 54 -2.96 4.38 -5.50
C PRO A 54 -3.45 3.90 -4.13
N TYR A 55 -2.56 3.43 -3.26
CA TYR A 55 -2.95 2.94 -1.95
C TYR A 55 -3.32 4.07 -0.99
N PHE A 56 -2.59 5.19 -1.00
CA PHE A 56 -2.95 6.34 -0.18
C PHE A 56 -4.34 6.88 -0.55
N LEU A 57 -4.58 7.18 -1.84
CA LEU A 57 -5.86 7.74 -2.29
C LEU A 57 -7.04 6.80 -2.05
N SER A 58 -6.83 5.48 -2.07
CA SER A 58 -7.86 4.49 -1.78
C SER A 58 -8.47 4.62 -0.38
N TRP A 59 -7.72 5.15 0.58
CA TRP A 59 -8.21 5.34 1.95
C TRP A 59 -8.72 6.75 2.23
N TYR A 60 -8.10 7.77 1.62
CA TYR A 60 -8.35 9.17 1.99
C TYR A 60 -9.28 9.94 1.04
N TRP A 61 -9.69 9.37 -0.09
CA TRP A 61 -10.50 10.08 -1.09
C TRP A 61 -11.72 9.28 -1.56
N ALA A 62 -12.92 9.72 -1.17
CA ALA A 62 -14.16 9.00 -1.43
C ALA A 62 -14.50 8.76 -2.92
N ARG A 63 -14.01 9.61 -3.82
CA ARG A 63 -14.22 9.46 -5.27
C ARG A 63 -13.28 8.43 -5.89
N PHE A 64 -12.20 8.07 -5.22
CA PHE A 64 -11.21 7.16 -5.77
C PHE A 64 -11.82 5.77 -5.96
N ASN A 65 -11.71 5.23 -7.18
CA ASN A 65 -12.30 3.95 -7.53
C ASN A 65 -11.22 2.91 -7.85
N GLY A 66 -11.64 1.64 -7.94
CA GLY A 66 -10.73 0.53 -8.22
C GLY A 66 -10.03 0.61 -9.59
N VAL A 67 -10.63 1.30 -10.56
CA VAL A 67 -10.05 1.46 -11.91
C VAL A 67 -8.89 2.46 -11.87
N GLY A 68 -9.05 3.59 -11.17
CA GLY A 68 -7.98 4.54 -10.91
C GLY A 68 -6.82 3.90 -10.13
N CYS A 69 -7.13 3.07 -9.14
CA CYS A 69 -6.13 2.30 -8.40
C CYS A 69 -5.33 1.36 -9.31
N ALA A 70 -6.03 0.55 -10.12
CA ALA A 70 -5.40 -0.40 -11.04
C ALA A 70 -4.54 0.32 -12.10
N ALA A 71 -5.07 1.36 -12.73
CA ALA A 71 -4.35 2.13 -13.76
C ALA A 71 -3.10 2.81 -13.19
N GLY A 72 -3.19 3.35 -11.97
CA GLY A 72 -2.07 3.88 -11.22
C GLY A 72 -0.96 2.86 -10.98
N LEU A 73 -1.32 1.72 -10.38
CA LEU A 73 -0.39 0.62 -10.11
C LEU A 73 0.28 0.11 -11.39
N CYS A 74 -0.49 -0.09 -12.46
CA CYS A 74 0.04 -0.49 -13.76
C CYS A 74 1.03 0.55 -14.30
N THR A 75 0.69 1.84 -14.24
CA THR A 75 1.57 2.90 -14.75
C THR A 75 2.84 3.03 -13.91
N GLY A 76 2.74 2.89 -12.60
CA GLY A 76 3.89 2.86 -11.69
C GLY A 76 4.86 1.72 -12.00
N VAL A 77 4.34 0.51 -12.21
CA VAL A 77 5.16 -0.66 -12.58
C VAL A 77 5.77 -0.47 -13.97
N VAL A 78 4.97 -0.06 -14.96
CA VAL A 78 5.46 0.11 -16.34
C VAL A 78 6.51 1.22 -16.42
N SER A 79 6.32 2.35 -15.74
CA SER A 79 7.30 3.44 -15.73
C SER A 79 8.61 3.02 -15.06
N ALA A 80 8.54 2.34 -13.91
CA ALA A 80 9.72 1.77 -13.27
C ALA A 80 10.45 0.77 -14.18
N SER A 81 9.71 -0.21 -14.74
CA SER A 81 10.27 -1.21 -15.63
C SER A 81 10.86 -0.60 -16.90
N ALA A 82 10.25 0.43 -17.48
CA ALA A 82 10.77 1.12 -18.66
C ALA A 82 12.13 1.78 -18.39
N ILE A 83 12.27 2.45 -17.24
CA ILE A 83 13.55 3.07 -16.82
C ILE A 83 14.62 1.98 -16.63
N PHE A 84 14.27 0.89 -15.93
CA PHE A 84 15.20 -0.22 -15.68
C PHE A 84 15.64 -0.93 -16.97
N LEU A 85 14.70 -1.20 -17.88
CA LEU A 85 15.00 -1.85 -19.15
C LEU A 85 15.81 -0.93 -20.08
N TYR A 86 15.53 0.37 -20.09
CA TYR A 86 16.31 1.35 -20.85
C TYR A 86 17.78 1.33 -20.41
N GLU A 87 18.04 1.37 -19.10
CA GLU A 87 19.40 1.27 -18.55
C GLU A 87 20.07 -0.07 -18.84
N PHE A 88 19.30 -1.16 -18.90
CA PHE A 88 19.82 -2.49 -19.21
C PHE A 88 20.22 -2.63 -20.69
N ILE A 89 19.47 -2.03 -21.62
CA ILE A 89 19.63 -2.20 -23.07
C ILE A 89 20.65 -1.22 -23.68
N TRP A 90 20.57 0.07 -23.33
CA TRP A 90 21.32 1.13 -24.01
C TRP A 90 22.69 1.43 -23.41
N GLY A 91 23.05 0.71 -22.35
CA GLY A 91 24.33 0.92 -21.67
C GLY A 91 24.35 2.20 -20.83
N PHE A 92 25.24 2.18 -19.86
CA PHE A 92 25.25 3.05 -18.69
C PHE A 92 25.63 4.52 -18.99
N ASP A 93 26.17 4.81 -20.17
CA ASP A 93 26.65 6.15 -20.56
C ASP A 93 25.57 7.05 -21.17
N ALA A 94 24.39 6.51 -21.50
CA ALA A 94 23.35 7.28 -22.21
C ALA A 94 22.50 8.16 -21.28
N CYS A 95 22.59 8.01 -19.96
CA CYS A 95 21.88 8.83 -19.00
C CYS A 95 22.78 9.15 -17.79
N PRO A 96 22.91 10.42 -17.36
CA PRO A 96 23.61 10.73 -16.12
C PRO A 96 22.90 10.01 -14.97
N HIS A 97 23.63 9.18 -14.22
CA HIS A 97 23.16 8.41 -13.07
C HIS A 97 21.89 8.99 -12.41
N LEU A 98 20.70 8.50 -12.81
CA LEU A 98 19.48 8.84 -12.09
C LEU A 98 19.57 8.10 -10.76
N GLY A 99 19.84 8.83 -9.68
CA GLY A 99 19.75 8.29 -8.34
C GLY A 99 18.40 7.60 -8.13
N GLU A 100 18.37 6.53 -7.33
CA GLU A 100 17.16 5.75 -7.04
C GLU A 100 15.99 6.65 -6.57
N SER A 101 16.32 7.75 -5.88
CA SER A 101 15.39 8.80 -5.49
C SER A 101 14.68 9.49 -6.67
N HIS A 102 15.37 9.75 -7.78
CA HIS A 102 14.76 10.32 -8.97
C HIS A 102 13.82 9.33 -9.65
N VAL A 103 14.22 8.06 -9.72
CA VAL A 103 13.36 7.00 -10.27
C VAL A 103 12.09 6.85 -9.45
N PHE A 104 12.20 6.88 -8.12
CA PHE A 104 11.04 6.91 -7.23
C PHE A 104 10.12 8.10 -7.52
N LEU A 105 10.67 9.32 -7.59
CA LEU A 105 9.88 10.52 -7.82
C LEU A 105 9.15 10.46 -9.17
N TRP A 106 9.82 10.01 -10.23
CA TRP A 106 9.21 9.89 -11.55
C TRP A 106 8.12 8.81 -11.58
N ALA A 107 8.41 7.59 -11.12
CA ALA A 107 7.45 6.49 -11.12
C ALA A 107 6.24 6.79 -10.23
N SER A 108 6.49 7.38 -9.05
CA SER A 108 5.44 7.78 -8.11
C SER A 108 4.59 8.91 -8.69
N SER A 109 5.20 9.96 -9.24
CA SER A 109 4.46 11.07 -9.86
C SER A 109 3.62 10.60 -11.06
N ALA A 110 4.18 9.77 -11.94
CA ALA A 110 3.46 9.21 -13.06
C ALA A 110 2.27 8.34 -12.61
N SER A 111 2.48 7.47 -11.62
CA SER A 111 1.43 6.65 -11.01
C SER A 111 0.34 7.54 -10.40
N GLY A 112 0.70 8.56 -9.62
CA GLY A 112 -0.24 9.47 -8.98
C GLY A 112 -1.09 10.25 -9.97
N VAL A 113 -0.46 10.84 -11.00
CA VAL A 113 -1.16 11.60 -12.04
C VAL A 113 -2.15 10.71 -12.79
N VAL A 114 -1.72 9.51 -13.22
CA VAL A 114 -2.61 8.58 -13.92
C VAL A 114 -3.73 8.07 -13.01
N SER A 115 -3.43 7.75 -11.74
CA SER A 115 -4.43 7.33 -10.76
C SER A 115 -5.54 8.36 -10.63
N VAL A 116 -5.19 9.64 -10.45
CA VAL A 116 -6.14 10.73 -10.28
C VAL A 116 -6.89 11.01 -11.58
N ALA A 117 -6.20 11.07 -12.71
CA ALA A 117 -6.82 11.31 -14.02
C ALA A 117 -7.84 10.22 -14.36
N VAL A 118 -7.47 8.95 -14.21
CA VAL A 118 -8.38 7.83 -14.48
C VAL A 118 -9.54 7.83 -13.50
N ALA A 119 -9.32 8.09 -12.21
CA ALA A 119 -10.40 8.21 -11.23
C ALA A 119 -11.39 9.36 -11.56
N TRP A 120 -10.95 10.39 -12.28
CA TRP A 120 -11.85 11.47 -12.73
C TRP A 120 -12.61 11.11 -14.01
N LEU A 121 -11.97 10.40 -14.93
CA LEU A 121 -12.54 9.99 -16.21
C LEU A 121 -13.48 8.79 -16.10
N THR A 122 -13.38 8.02 -15.02
CA THR A 122 -14.21 6.84 -14.79
C THR A 122 -15.38 7.16 -13.87
N PRO A 123 -16.52 6.46 -14.01
CA PRO A 123 -17.68 6.70 -13.16
C PRO A 123 -17.34 6.42 -11.68
N PRO A 124 -17.94 7.18 -10.74
CA PRO A 124 -17.75 6.94 -9.31
C PRO A 124 -18.35 5.58 -8.92
N THR A 125 -17.79 4.98 -7.87
CA THR A 125 -18.29 3.73 -7.28
C THR A 125 -19.75 3.87 -6.86
N ALA A 126 -20.52 2.79 -6.98
CA ALA A 126 -21.94 2.79 -6.63
C ALA A 126 -22.17 3.30 -5.19
N PRO A 127 -23.15 4.19 -4.96
CA PRO A 127 -23.35 4.84 -3.66
C PRO A 127 -23.71 3.83 -2.56
N LYS A 128 -24.39 2.73 -2.90
CA LYS A 128 -24.69 1.65 -1.96
C LYS A 128 -23.42 1.03 -1.38
N THR A 129 -22.48 0.62 -2.23
CA THR A 129 -21.19 0.04 -1.82
C THR A 129 -20.38 1.01 -0.99
N LEU A 130 -20.36 2.29 -1.38
CA LEU A 130 -19.61 3.33 -0.69
C LEU A 130 -20.18 3.63 0.70
N ASN A 131 -21.51 3.69 0.84
CA ASN A 131 -22.17 3.88 2.12
C ASN A 131 -21.96 2.67 3.05
N THR A 132 -22.07 1.44 2.53
CA THR A 132 -21.78 0.23 3.32
C THR A 132 -20.34 0.23 3.81
N PHE A 133 -19.37 0.55 2.93
CA PHE A 133 -17.97 0.66 3.31
C PHE A 133 -17.74 1.72 4.39
N TYR A 134 -18.29 2.93 4.23
CA TYR A 134 -18.09 4.02 5.17
C TYR A 134 -18.68 3.72 6.56
N LYS A 135 -19.84 3.06 6.64
CA LYS A 135 -20.44 2.66 7.91
C LYS A 135 -19.55 1.73 8.75
N HIS A 136 -18.79 0.87 8.08
CA HIS A 136 -17.91 -0.12 8.73
C HIS A 136 -16.52 0.42 9.03
N VAL A 137 -15.89 1.12 8.07
CA VAL A 137 -14.47 1.48 8.16
C VAL A 137 -14.26 2.89 8.70
N ARG A 138 -15.20 3.82 8.46
CA ARG A 138 -15.16 5.23 8.91
C ARG A 138 -13.81 5.93 8.63
N PRO A 139 -13.22 5.77 7.44
CA PRO A 139 -11.86 6.23 7.18
C PRO A 139 -11.70 7.76 7.30
N PRO A 140 -10.53 8.25 7.72
CA PRO A 140 -10.20 9.67 7.68
C PRO A 140 -10.05 10.18 6.24
N GLY A 141 -10.32 11.47 5.99
CA GLY A 141 -10.04 12.14 4.71
C GLY A 141 -11.23 12.86 4.08
N LEU A 142 -11.25 12.92 2.75
CA LEU A 142 -12.25 13.60 1.94
C LEU A 142 -13.51 12.74 1.75
N TRP A 143 -14.23 12.52 2.84
CA TRP A 143 -15.42 11.65 2.91
C TRP A 143 -16.72 12.38 3.26
N ALA A 144 -16.70 13.72 3.31
CA ALA A 144 -17.82 14.54 3.82
C ALA A 144 -19.17 14.22 3.18
N GLU A 145 -19.24 14.08 1.85
CA GLU A 145 -20.49 13.81 1.13
C GLU A 145 -21.13 12.46 1.56
N VAL A 146 -20.30 11.43 1.69
CA VAL A 146 -20.73 10.08 2.08
C VAL A 146 -21.07 10.05 3.58
N SER A 147 -20.27 10.74 4.41
CA SER A 147 -20.43 10.75 5.85
C SER A 147 -21.74 11.40 6.29
N HIS A 148 -22.10 12.54 5.67
CA HIS A 148 -23.37 13.23 5.94
C HIS A 148 -24.60 12.43 5.51
N THR A 149 -24.44 11.50 4.56
CA THR A 149 -25.51 10.60 4.15
C THR A 149 -25.69 9.42 5.11
N CYS A 150 -24.63 9.03 5.82
CA CYS A 150 -24.62 7.83 6.67
C CYS A 150 -24.92 8.08 8.15
N PHE A 151 -24.55 9.25 8.70
CA PHE A 151 -24.58 9.52 10.14
C PHE A 151 -25.11 10.91 10.49
N GLN A 152 -25.59 11.07 11.72
CA GLN A 152 -26.03 12.37 12.24
C GLN A 152 -24.84 13.26 12.65
N ALA A 153 -25.08 14.57 12.78
CA ALA A 153 -24.03 15.54 13.11
C ALA A 153 -23.26 15.21 14.41
N ALA A 154 -23.95 14.71 15.46
CA ALA A 154 -23.30 14.34 16.72
C ALA A 154 -22.34 13.15 16.55
N GLU A 155 -22.75 12.11 15.84
CA GLU A 155 -21.93 10.93 15.57
C GLU A 155 -20.71 11.30 14.70
N LEU A 156 -20.90 12.19 13.72
CA LEU A 156 -19.80 12.68 12.88
C LEU A 156 -18.72 13.39 13.71
N THR A 157 -19.09 14.13 14.75
CA THR A 157 -18.09 14.76 15.64
C THR A 157 -17.31 13.74 16.46
N ALA A 158 -17.96 12.67 16.90
CA ALA A 158 -17.28 11.57 17.60
C ALA A 158 -16.31 10.84 16.66
N ILE A 159 -16.74 10.51 15.45
CA ILE A 159 -15.90 9.87 14.42
C ILE A 159 -14.72 10.76 14.04
N ALA A 160 -14.92 12.08 13.90
CA ALA A 160 -13.84 13.01 13.61
C ALA A 160 -12.79 13.07 14.73
N ALA A 161 -13.23 13.01 16.00
CA ALA A 161 -12.33 13.00 17.15
C ALA A 161 -11.53 11.68 17.26
N GLU A 162 -12.14 10.55 16.91
CA GLU A 162 -11.48 9.25 16.79
C GLU A 162 -10.44 9.27 15.65
N ASN A 163 -10.87 9.65 14.45
CA ASN A 163 -10.01 9.75 13.26
C ASN A 163 -8.81 10.68 13.47
N ALA A 164 -8.96 11.77 14.22
CA ALA A 164 -7.85 12.67 14.55
C ALA A 164 -6.79 12.00 15.45
N LYS A 165 -7.21 11.18 16.41
CA LYS A 165 -6.30 10.39 17.26
C LYS A 165 -5.60 9.32 16.43
N ASP A 166 -6.32 8.64 15.55
CA ASP A 166 -5.80 7.59 14.68
C ASP A 166 -4.78 8.12 13.68
N LEU A 167 -5.05 9.27 13.08
CA LEU A 167 -4.12 9.92 12.15
C LEU A 167 -2.86 10.41 12.86
N GLY A 168 -3.00 10.98 14.06
CA GLY A 168 -1.88 11.37 14.91
C GLY A 168 -1.01 10.16 15.31
N CYS A 169 -1.64 9.04 15.68
CA CYS A 169 -0.94 7.79 15.98
C CYS A 169 -0.25 7.21 14.75
N SER A 170 -0.91 7.23 13.59
CA SER A 170 -0.34 6.78 12.31
C SER A 170 0.95 7.54 11.96
N GLY A 171 1.00 8.85 12.22
CA GLY A 171 2.22 9.64 12.07
C GLY A 171 3.35 9.20 13.00
N LEU A 172 3.04 8.90 14.27
CA LEU A 172 4.03 8.35 15.22
C LEU A 172 4.50 6.95 14.82
N LEU A 173 3.60 6.11 14.32
CA LEU A 173 3.90 4.78 13.80
C LEU A 173 4.86 4.86 12.60
N LEU A 174 4.72 5.86 11.73
CA LEU A 174 5.66 6.08 10.62
C LEU A 174 7.07 6.40 11.15
N ILE A 175 7.17 7.25 12.18
CA ILE A 175 8.46 7.54 12.84
C ILE A 175 9.05 6.26 13.44
N VAL A 176 8.24 5.46 14.13
CA VAL A 176 8.66 4.16 14.69
C VAL A 176 9.12 3.20 13.60
N GLN A 177 8.40 3.12 12.47
CA GLN A 177 8.76 2.26 11.34
C GLN A 177 10.13 2.64 10.76
N VAL A 178 10.34 3.94 10.50
CA VAL A 178 11.63 4.44 9.97
C VAL A 178 12.73 4.26 11.00
N ALA A 179 12.50 4.61 12.26
CA ALA A 179 13.48 4.47 13.33
C ALA A 179 13.89 3.00 13.54
N THR A 180 12.94 2.06 13.46
CA THR A 180 13.21 0.62 13.57
C THR A 180 14.06 0.13 12.40
N TYR A 181 13.73 0.54 11.18
CA TYR A 181 14.54 0.20 10.00
C TYR A 181 15.97 0.75 10.11
N VAL A 182 16.13 2.04 10.45
CA VAL A 182 17.45 2.68 10.58
C VAL A 182 18.22 2.07 11.76
N LEU A 183 17.55 1.70 12.86
CA LEU A 183 18.19 1.02 13.99
C LEU A 183 18.79 -0.31 13.55
N ALA A 184 18.03 -1.14 12.83
CA ALA A 184 18.51 -2.42 12.33
C ALA A 184 19.78 -2.26 11.47
N VAL A 185 19.78 -1.28 10.55
CA VAL A 185 20.95 -0.96 9.72
C VAL A 185 22.12 -0.45 10.57
N SER A 186 21.86 0.43 11.54
CA SER A 186 22.89 1.04 12.40
C SER A 186 23.62 0.02 13.27
N VAL A 187 22.89 -0.98 13.78
CA VAL A 187 23.44 -2.10 14.55
C VAL A 187 24.37 -2.95 13.67
N VAL A 188 23.95 -3.27 12.45
CA VAL A 188 24.78 -4.04 11.49
C VAL A 188 26.06 -3.27 11.14
N LEU A 189 25.97 -1.96 10.92
CA LEU A 189 27.12 -1.09 10.64
C LEU A 189 27.96 -0.75 11.88
N LYS A 190 27.60 -1.25 13.07
CA LYS A 190 28.29 -1.01 14.35
C LYS A 190 28.39 0.47 14.74
N VAL A 191 27.44 1.29 14.30
CA VAL A 191 27.34 2.70 14.70
C VAL A 191 26.56 2.79 16.01
N TRP A 192 27.25 2.49 17.12
CA TRP A 192 26.64 2.37 18.46
C TRP A 192 25.99 3.66 18.98
N PRO A 193 26.56 4.87 18.80
CA PRO A 193 25.91 6.10 19.27
C PRO A 193 24.55 6.33 18.61
N GLN A 194 24.48 6.17 17.29
CA GLN A 194 23.22 6.28 16.52
C GLN A 194 22.21 5.21 16.94
N SER A 195 22.67 3.98 17.13
CA SER A 195 21.81 2.88 17.58
C SER A 195 21.22 3.14 18.97
N GLY A 196 22.02 3.69 19.89
CA GLY A 196 21.56 4.06 21.23
C GLY A 196 20.48 5.15 21.20
N VAL A 197 20.67 6.19 20.39
CA VAL A 197 19.67 7.27 20.21
C VAL A 197 18.37 6.70 19.63
N LEU A 198 18.43 5.89 18.59
CA LEU A 198 17.25 5.30 17.96
C LEU A 198 16.51 4.33 18.90
N ALA A 199 17.24 3.52 19.66
CA ALA A 199 16.67 2.64 20.67
C ALA A 199 15.95 3.44 21.78
N ALA A 200 16.53 4.57 22.22
CA ALA A 200 15.89 5.45 23.20
C ALA A 200 14.61 6.10 22.64
N VAL A 201 14.64 6.55 21.38
CA VAL A 201 13.44 7.09 20.71
C VAL A 201 12.34 6.04 20.65
N LEU A 202 12.65 4.80 20.25
CA LEU A 202 11.67 3.71 20.20
C LEU A 202 11.14 3.35 21.59
N ALA A 203 12.01 3.33 22.61
CA ALA A 203 11.62 3.05 23.99
C ALA A 203 10.67 4.10 24.57
N VAL A 204 10.67 5.33 24.05
CA VAL A 204 9.72 6.39 24.44
C VAL A 204 8.44 6.34 23.60
N LEU A 205 8.57 6.19 22.27
CA LEU A 205 7.42 6.26 21.36
C LEU A 205 6.51 5.03 21.44
N LEU A 206 7.06 3.82 21.58
CA LEU A 206 6.26 2.59 21.63
C LEU A 206 5.31 2.56 22.82
N PRO A 207 5.73 2.86 24.07
CA PRO A 207 4.80 2.95 25.19
C PRO A 207 3.78 4.10 25.02
N ALA A 208 4.20 5.25 24.49
CA ALA A 208 3.29 6.36 24.26
C ALA A 208 2.15 5.98 23.30
N ILE A 209 2.46 5.25 22.21
CA ILE A 209 1.47 4.70 21.28
C ILE A 209 0.60 3.65 21.98
N TYR A 210 1.20 2.72 22.72
CA TYR A 210 0.47 1.66 23.41
C TYR A 210 -0.58 2.20 24.38
N TYR A 211 -0.20 3.13 25.27
CA TYR A 211 -1.11 3.65 26.28
C TYR A 211 -2.11 4.68 25.74
N LYS A 212 -1.71 5.54 24.80
CA LYS A 212 -2.60 6.58 24.27
C LYS A 212 -3.53 6.11 23.17
N TRP A 213 -3.13 5.08 22.43
CA TRP A 213 -3.88 4.64 21.25
C TRP A 213 -4.35 3.19 21.38
N TYR A 214 -3.47 2.22 21.66
CA TYR A 214 -3.87 0.81 21.65
C TYR A 214 -4.81 0.43 22.82
N LEU A 215 -4.52 0.88 24.04
CA LEU A 215 -5.32 0.53 25.22
C LEU A 215 -6.75 1.13 25.21
N PRO A 216 -6.97 2.37 24.74
CA PRO A 216 -8.30 2.97 24.69
C PRO A 216 -9.18 2.55 23.51
N LEU A 217 -8.73 1.64 22.62
CA LEU A 217 -9.54 1.18 21.49
C LEU A 217 -10.79 0.46 22.01
N ASP A 218 -11.97 0.95 21.61
CA ASP A 218 -13.23 0.32 21.97
C ASP A 218 -13.35 -1.04 21.28
N THR A 219 -13.62 -2.08 22.06
CA THR A 219 -13.68 -3.49 21.59
C THR A 219 -15.10 -3.96 21.33
N GLN A 220 -16.09 -3.07 21.35
CA GLN A 220 -17.45 -3.40 20.94
C GLN A 220 -17.48 -3.78 19.45
N LEU A 221 -17.46 -5.10 19.20
CA LEU A 221 -17.67 -5.71 17.90
C LEU A 221 -19.05 -5.29 17.40
N VAL A 222 -19.10 -4.36 16.43
CA VAL A 222 -20.32 -4.03 15.70
C VAL A 222 -20.88 -5.34 15.13
N SER A 223 -22.08 -5.71 15.56
CA SER A 223 -22.77 -6.92 15.12
C SER A 223 -22.89 -6.90 13.60
N HIS A 224 -22.29 -7.90 12.93
CA HIS A 224 -22.20 -7.99 11.48
C HIS A 224 -23.58 -7.92 10.81
N GLU A 225 -23.84 -6.82 10.09
CA GLU A 225 -24.80 -6.81 9.00
C GLU A 225 -24.19 -7.66 7.86
N PRO A 226 -24.95 -8.56 7.19
CA PRO A 226 -24.39 -9.43 6.16
C PRO A 226 -23.73 -8.60 5.06
N LEU A 227 -22.48 -8.95 4.73
CA LEU A 227 -21.70 -8.31 3.67
C LEU A 227 -22.49 -8.37 2.36
N LEU A 228 -22.37 -7.34 1.52
CA LEU A 228 -23.01 -7.29 0.19
C LEU A 228 -22.71 -8.55 -0.67
N LEU A 229 -21.58 -9.20 -0.43
CA LEU A 229 -21.20 -10.46 -1.07
C LEU A 229 -22.15 -11.63 -0.75
N ASP A 230 -22.79 -11.63 0.41
CA ASP A 230 -23.80 -12.63 0.76
C ASP A 230 -25.16 -12.34 0.11
N GLN A 231 -25.44 -11.08 -0.25
CA GLN A 231 -26.63 -10.72 -1.02
C GLN A 231 -26.46 -10.97 -2.53
N ASP A 232 -25.24 -10.82 -3.06
CA ASP A 232 -24.94 -11.09 -4.47
C ASP A 232 -24.77 -12.60 -4.76
N LYS A 233 -24.50 -13.45 -3.76
CA LYS A 233 -24.46 -14.92 -3.95
C LYS A 233 -25.74 -15.44 -4.60
N ASP A 234 -26.89 -14.91 -4.22
CA ASP A 234 -28.19 -15.28 -4.78
C ASP A 234 -28.40 -14.80 -6.23
N ALA A 235 -27.56 -13.89 -6.74
CA ALA A 235 -27.64 -13.37 -8.11
C ALA A 235 -26.75 -14.12 -9.11
N TRP A 236 -25.82 -14.96 -8.63
CA TRP A 236 -24.88 -15.73 -9.45
C TRP A 236 -25.10 -17.26 -9.40
N GLU A 237 -26.05 -17.73 -8.60
CA GLU A 237 -26.59 -19.11 -8.63
C GLU A 237 -27.74 -19.25 -9.63
#